data_AF-A0A6L5EVI6-F1
#
_entry.id   AF-A0A6L5EVI6-F1
#
_cell.length_a   1.000
_cell.length_b   1.000
_cell.length_c   1.000
_cell.angle_alpha   90.00
_cell.angle_beta   90.00
_cell.angle_gamma   90.00
#
_symmetry.space_group_name_H-M   'P 1'
#
loop_
_entity.id
_entity.type
_entity.pdbx_description
1 polymer ?
#
loop_
_entity_poly.entity_id
_entity_poly.type
_entity_poly.pdbx_seq_one_letter_code
_entity_poly.pdbx_strand_id
1 'polypeptide(L)'
;MTTEFDTPSEAWVTFDEAVRQNPFTLAEHWGDVENWPLGRRTPTEARHEIATMAALADVLTRWLPLEAHKALLGGVPAEQVAAAAGTTIDDLRARWEDWVSGQLHLWRTHTGEGRPRFGVCPEDAERVAEIFGQDG
;
A
#
# COMPACT_ATOMS: atom_id res chain seq x y z
N MET A 1 12.56 28.73 -34.28
CA MET A 1 13.00 28.70 -32.87
C MET A 1 12.20 27.60 -32.22
N THR A 2 12.77 26.39 -32.20
CA THR A 2 12.18 25.18 -31.64
C THR A 2 12.24 25.33 -30.13
N THR A 3 11.08 25.44 -29.47
CA THR A 3 11.00 25.32 -28.02
C THR A 3 11.26 23.85 -27.70
N GLU A 4 12.48 23.53 -27.30
CA GLU A 4 12.74 22.36 -26.46
C GLU A 4 11.89 22.54 -25.20
N PHE A 5 10.79 21.79 -25.13
CA PHE A 5 10.19 21.48 -23.85
C PHE A 5 11.18 20.55 -23.17
N ASP A 6 11.99 21.14 -22.30
CA ASP A 6 12.82 20.43 -21.33
C ASP A 6 11.87 19.53 -20.52
N THR A 7 11.72 18.30 -20.98
CA THR A 7 10.86 17.29 -20.36
C THR A 7 11.62 16.85 -19.12
N PRO A 8 11.05 16.94 -17.90
CA PRO A 8 11.75 16.45 -16.71
C PRO A 8 12.22 15.01 -16.97
N SER A 9 13.53 14.77 -16.85
CA SER A 9 14.17 13.51 -17.19
C SER A 9 13.90 12.39 -16.17
N GLU A 10 12.70 12.31 -15.60
CA GLU A 10 12.35 11.38 -14.52
C GLU A 10 11.12 10.54 -14.84
N ALA A 11 10.83 10.29 -16.11
CA ALA A 11 9.76 9.36 -16.48
C ALA A 11 10.11 7.93 -16.03
N TRP A 12 9.56 7.48 -14.90
CA TRP A 12 9.56 6.07 -14.47
C TRP A 12 8.68 5.25 -15.42
N VAL A 13 9.28 4.63 -16.43
CA VAL A 13 8.52 3.92 -17.50
C VAL A 13 8.38 2.43 -17.22
N THR A 14 8.93 1.95 -16.12
CA THR A 14 8.80 0.59 -15.61
C THR A 14 8.32 0.57 -14.16
N PHE A 15 7.68 -0.53 -13.76
CA PHE A 15 7.27 -0.74 -12.37
C PHE A 15 8.46 -0.66 -11.39
N ASP A 16 9.58 -1.31 -11.72
CA ASP A 16 10.78 -1.31 -10.87
C ASP A 16 11.38 0.08 -10.64
N GLU A 17 11.28 0.99 -11.61
CA GLU A 17 11.68 2.38 -11.44
C GLU A 17 10.72 3.14 -10.53
N ALA A 18 9.42 2.91 -10.69
CA ALA A 18 8.38 3.58 -9.93
C ALA A 18 8.35 3.14 -8.46
N VAL A 19 8.49 1.84 -8.15
CA VAL A 19 8.46 1.34 -6.74
C VAL A 19 9.65 1.77 -5.89
N ARG A 20 10.74 2.25 -6.52
CA ARG A 20 11.89 2.82 -5.81
C ARG A 20 11.62 4.24 -5.31
N GLN A 21 10.57 4.87 -5.81
CA GLN A 21 10.19 6.21 -5.39
C GLN A 21 9.46 6.18 -4.06
N ASN A 22 9.44 7.34 -3.39
CA ASN A 22 8.62 7.53 -2.21
C ASN A 22 7.13 7.44 -2.63
N PRO A 23 6.29 6.66 -1.92
CA PRO A 23 4.86 6.52 -2.23
C PRO A 23 4.08 7.84 -2.27
N PHE A 24 4.46 8.82 -1.44
CA PHE A 24 3.82 10.14 -1.43
C PHE A 24 4.20 10.95 -2.68
N THR A 25 5.43 10.82 -3.17
CA THR A 25 5.86 11.42 -4.44
C THR A 25 5.08 10.82 -5.61
N LEU A 26 4.89 9.50 -5.63
CA LEU A 26 4.05 8.86 -6.64
C LEU A 26 2.60 9.37 -6.58
N ALA A 27 2.05 9.55 -5.37
CA ALA A 27 0.67 9.98 -5.18
C ALA A 27 0.45 11.45 -5.57
N GLU A 28 1.39 12.33 -5.22
CA GLU A 28 1.40 13.73 -5.65
C GLU A 28 1.50 13.82 -7.17
N HIS A 29 2.44 13.08 -7.77
CA HIS A 29 2.62 13.05 -9.21
C HIS A 29 1.36 12.52 -9.94
N TRP A 30 0.74 11.46 -9.44
CA TRP A 30 -0.50 10.93 -10.02
C TRP A 30 -1.71 11.85 -9.81
N GLY A 31 -1.81 12.51 -8.66
CA GLY A 31 -2.92 13.40 -8.32
C GLY A 31 -2.91 14.73 -9.08
N ASP A 32 -1.76 15.13 -9.63
CA ASP A 32 -1.65 16.33 -10.46
C ASP A 32 -2.13 16.06 -11.89
N VAL A 33 -3.27 16.65 -12.22
CA VAL A 33 -3.93 16.51 -13.53
C VAL A 33 -3.10 17.07 -14.69
N GLU A 34 -2.15 17.97 -14.42
CA GLU A 34 -1.27 18.51 -15.46
C GLU A 34 -0.29 17.46 -15.97
N ASN A 35 0.02 16.42 -15.18
CA ASN A 35 0.88 15.31 -15.58
C ASN A 35 0.20 14.34 -16.55
N TRP A 36 -1.13 14.35 -16.65
CA TRP A 36 -1.90 13.38 -17.44
C TRP A 36 -2.84 14.04 -18.47
N PRO A 37 -2.29 14.71 -19.49
CA PRO A 37 -3.12 15.37 -20.50
C PRO A 37 -4.04 14.37 -21.20
N LEU A 38 -5.35 14.67 -21.24
CA LEU A 38 -6.41 13.84 -21.85
C LEU A 38 -6.31 13.71 -23.40
N GLY A 39 -5.24 14.23 -24.00
CA GLY A 39 -4.99 14.22 -25.45
C GLY A 39 -4.29 12.94 -25.94
N ARG A 40 -3.72 13.01 -27.16
CA ARG A 40 -2.85 11.93 -27.66
C ARG A 40 -1.58 11.88 -26.82
N ARG A 41 -1.42 10.80 -26.07
CA ARG A 41 -0.20 10.46 -25.32
C ARG A 41 0.82 9.79 -26.22
N THR A 42 2.09 10.06 -25.97
CA THR A 42 3.20 9.28 -26.52
C THR A 42 3.27 7.90 -25.86
N PRO A 43 3.89 6.89 -26.50
CA PRO A 43 4.10 5.59 -25.87
C PRO A 43 4.92 5.64 -24.58
N THR A 44 5.75 6.67 -24.39
CA THR A 44 6.54 6.87 -23.17
C THR A 44 5.67 7.40 -22.04
N GLU A 45 4.85 8.42 -22.30
CA GLU A 45 3.89 8.96 -21.33
C GLU A 45 2.88 7.90 -20.88
N ALA A 46 2.36 7.09 -21.80
CA ALA A 46 1.42 6.01 -21.47
C ALA A 46 2.06 4.96 -20.54
N ARG A 47 3.33 4.59 -20.78
CA ARG A 47 4.06 3.65 -19.91
C ARG A 47 4.37 4.25 -18.55
N HIS A 48 4.70 5.54 -18.52
CA HIS A 48 4.98 6.25 -17.28
C HIS A 48 3.75 6.28 -16.37
N GLU A 49 2.58 6.62 -16.90
CA GLU A 49 1.33 6.62 -16.13
C GLU A 49 1.00 5.23 -15.57
N ILE A 50 1.12 4.19 -16.40
CA ILE A 50 0.88 2.80 -15.98
C ILE A 50 1.84 2.39 -14.86
N ALA A 51 3.14 2.69 -15.00
CA ALA A 51 4.14 2.36 -13.99
C ALA A 51 3.85 3.06 -12.66
N THR A 52 3.52 4.36 -12.69
CA THR A 52 3.12 5.14 -11.51
C THR A 52 1.87 4.56 -10.85
N MET A 53 0.81 4.31 -11.62
CA MET A 53 -0.44 3.75 -11.10
C MET A 53 -0.24 2.36 -10.50
N ALA A 54 0.53 1.50 -11.16
CA ALA A 54 0.81 0.15 -10.69
C ALA A 54 1.64 0.16 -9.40
N ALA A 55 2.67 1.02 -9.30
CA ALA A 55 3.46 1.16 -8.09
C ALA A 55 2.63 1.71 -6.91
N LEU A 56 1.75 2.69 -7.17
CA LEU A 56 0.81 3.18 -6.15
C LEU A 56 -0.14 2.09 -5.68
N ALA A 57 -0.75 1.36 -6.60
CA ALA A 57 -1.64 0.24 -6.27
C ALA A 57 -0.92 -0.80 -5.41
N ASP A 58 0.31 -1.17 -5.77
CA ASP A 58 1.14 -2.10 -4.99
C ASP A 58 1.38 -1.60 -3.56
N VAL A 59 1.80 -0.35 -3.40
CA VAL A 59 2.05 0.22 -2.05
C VAL A 59 0.77 0.24 -1.21
N LEU A 60 -0.33 0.73 -1.78
CA LEU A 60 -1.61 0.80 -1.08
C LEU A 60 -2.11 -0.58 -0.68
N THR A 61 -1.93 -1.59 -1.54
CA THR A 61 -2.32 -2.97 -1.25
C THR A 61 -1.49 -3.56 -0.11
N ARG A 62 -0.20 -3.20 -0.02
CA ARG A 62 0.69 -3.60 1.09
C ARG A 62 0.38 -2.89 2.40
N TRP A 63 -0.16 -1.67 2.35
CA TRP A 63 -0.53 -0.89 3.54
C TRP A 63 -1.93 -1.19 4.05
N LEU A 64 -2.86 -1.63 3.19
CA LEU A 64 -4.24 -1.92 3.57
C LEU A 64 -4.36 -2.88 4.78
N PRO A 65 -3.59 -3.99 4.87
CA PRO A 65 -3.61 -4.86 6.05
C PRO A 65 -3.24 -4.18 7.36
N LEU A 66 -2.32 -3.20 7.34
CA LEU A 66 -1.95 -2.42 8.53
C LEU A 66 -3.12 -1.56 9.01
N GLU A 67 -3.79 -0.87 8.09
CA GLU A 67 -4.95 -0.03 8.45
C GLU A 67 -6.14 -0.89 8.89
N ALA A 68 -6.36 -2.04 8.25
CA ALA A 68 -7.36 -3.01 8.70
C ALA A 68 -7.07 -3.51 10.12
N HIS A 69 -5.83 -3.89 10.42
CA HIS A 69 -5.41 -4.32 11.77
C HIS A 69 -5.69 -3.24 12.82
N LYS A 70 -5.33 -1.98 12.54
CA LYS A 70 -5.60 -0.84 13.44
C LYS A 70 -7.08 -0.60 13.66
N ALA A 71 -7.91 -0.71 12.61
CA ALA A 71 -9.36 -0.54 12.71
C ALA A 71 -10.00 -1.64 13.57
N LEU A 72 -9.59 -2.89 13.37
CA LEU A 72 -10.07 -4.04 14.13
C LEU A 72 -9.69 -3.92 15.62
N LEU A 73 -8.45 -3.54 15.92
CA LEU A 73 -8.04 -3.22 17.31
C LEU A 73 -8.82 -2.05 17.91
N GLY A 74 -9.24 -1.10 17.07
CA GLY A 74 -10.12 0.01 17.45
C GLY A 74 -11.58 -0.39 17.69
N GLY A 75 -11.93 -1.67 17.51
CA GLY A 75 -13.28 -2.21 17.73
C GLY A 75 -14.23 -2.06 16.53
N VAL A 76 -13.72 -1.75 15.33
CA VAL A 76 -14.55 -1.76 14.12
C VAL A 76 -14.84 -3.22 13.74
N PRO A 77 -16.11 -3.63 13.51
CA PRO A 77 -16.44 -4.99 13.10
C PRO A 77 -15.79 -5.39 11.76
N ALA A 78 -15.45 -6.67 11.59
CA ALA A 78 -14.74 -7.15 10.40
C ALA A 78 -15.54 -6.93 9.11
N GLU A 79 -16.88 -7.06 9.16
CA GLU A 79 -17.77 -6.79 8.03
C GLU A 79 -17.63 -5.34 7.54
N GLN A 80 -17.55 -4.38 8.48
CA GLN A 80 -17.48 -2.96 8.13
C GLN A 80 -16.12 -2.63 7.52
N VAL A 81 -15.04 -3.22 8.03
CA VAL A 81 -13.71 -3.07 7.44
C VAL A 81 -13.66 -3.68 6.05
N ALA A 82 -14.21 -4.89 5.86
CA ALA A 82 -14.27 -5.56 4.56
C ALA A 82 -15.11 -4.77 3.54
N ALA A 83 -16.28 -4.28 3.96
CA ALA A 83 -17.13 -3.43 3.12
C ALA A 83 -16.44 -2.12 2.73
N ALA A 84 -15.76 -1.45 3.67
CA ALA A 84 -15.00 -0.22 3.39
C ALA A 84 -13.83 -0.48 2.42
N ALA A 85 -13.19 -1.65 2.51
CA ALA A 85 -12.14 -2.08 1.60
C ALA A 85 -12.66 -2.63 0.26
N GLY A 86 -13.98 -2.72 0.06
CA GLY A 86 -14.59 -3.24 -1.17
C GLY A 86 -14.27 -4.71 -1.42
N THR A 87 -14.16 -5.52 -0.37
CA THR A 87 -13.75 -6.93 -0.43
C THR A 87 -14.57 -7.80 0.52
N THR A 88 -14.32 -9.10 0.54
CA THR A 88 -14.97 -10.04 1.46
C THR A 88 -14.18 -10.14 2.78
N ILE A 89 -14.82 -10.63 3.86
CA ILE A 89 -14.10 -10.89 5.12
C ILE A 89 -12.98 -11.92 4.89
N ASP A 90 -13.25 -12.97 4.10
CA ASP A 90 -12.26 -14.02 3.83
C ASP A 90 -11.03 -13.49 3.09
N ASP A 91 -11.23 -12.66 2.06
CA ASP A 91 -10.13 -12.03 1.32
C ASP A 91 -9.36 -11.04 2.20
N LEU A 92 -10.07 -10.26 3.04
CA LEU A 92 -9.45 -9.34 3.99
C LEU A 92 -8.60 -10.10 5.01
N ARG A 93 -9.14 -11.20 5.56
CA ARG A 93 -8.45 -12.07 6.51
C ARG A 93 -7.21 -12.67 5.88
N ALA A 94 -7.31 -13.25 4.68
CA ALA A 94 -6.17 -13.85 3.99
C ALA A 94 -5.02 -12.85 3.76
N ARG A 95 -5.35 -11.61 3.35
CA ARG A 95 -4.36 -10.54 3.19
C ARG A 95 -3.76 -10.10 4.52
N TRP A 96 -4.58 -10.03 5.57
CA TRP A 96 -4.12 -9.71 6.91
C TRP A 96 -3.19 -10.79 7.47
N GLU A 97 -3.52 -12.06 7.29
CA GLU A 97 -2.71 -13.21 7.75
C GLU A 97 -1.32 -13.23 7.11
N ASP A 98 -1.24 -13.00 5.79
CA ASP A 98 0.04 -12.89 5.08
C ASP A 98 0.89 -11.74 5.62
N TRP A 99 0.29 -10.55 5.77
CA TRP A 99 0.97 -9.38 6.31
C TRP A 99 1.42 -9.56 7.77
N VAL A 100 0.54 -10.06 8.65
CA VAL A 100 0.80 -10.15 10.09
C VAL A 100 1.89 -11.17 10.39
N SER A 101 2.03 -12.22 9.58
CA SER A 101 3.15 -13.17 9.67
C SER A 101 4.51 -12.46 9.57
N GLY A 102 4.66 -11.56 8.60
CA GLY A 102 5.85 -10.72 8.45
C GLY A 102 6.07 -9.77 9.62
N GLN A 103 4.98 -9.17 10.15
CA GLN A 103 5.08 -8.29 11.32
C GLN A 103 5.48 -9.03 12.59
N LEU A 104 4.97 -10.25 12.80
CA LEU A 104 5.36 -11.10 13.93
C LEU A 104 6.81 -11.55 13.80
N HIS A 105 7.28 -11.81 12.58
CA HIS A 105 8.70 -12.09 12.33
C HIS A 105 9.57 -10.88 12.73
N LEU A 106 9.21 -9.67 12.31
CA LEU A 106 9.92 -8.45 12.69
C LEU A 106 9.93 -8.26 14.21
N TRP A 107 8.79 -8.45 14.87
CA TRP A 107 8.69 -8.36 16.32
C TRP A 107 9.65 -9.31 17.03
N ARG A 108 9.68 -10.59 16.63
CA ARG A 108 10.53 -11.60 17.27
C ARG A 108 12.02 -11.39 17.02
N THR A 109 12.39 -10.84 15.86
CA THR A 109 13.80 -10.73 15.44
C THR A 109 14.44 -9.41 15.80
N HIS A 110 13.65 -8.35 16.05
CA HIS A 110 14.14 -7.01 16.33
C HIS A 110 13.93 -6.57 17.78
N THR A 111 13.69 -7.51 18.70
CA THR A 111 13.64 -7.25 20.14
C THR A 111 15.03 -7.28 20.79
N GLY A 112 15.39 -6.21 21.51
CA GLY A 112 16.60 -6.12 22.33
C GLY A 112 16.60 -4.86 23.19
N GLU A 113 17.34 -4.84 24.30
CA GLU A 113 17.46 -3.65 25.16
C GLU A 113 17.93 -2.43 24.36
N GLY A 114 17.21 -1.31 24.49
CA GLY A 114 17.53 -0.05 23.83
C GLY A 114 17.17 0.06 22.35
N ARG A 115 16.49 -0.93 21.74
CA ARG A 115 16.01 -0.86 20.35
C ARG A 115 14.51 -0.58 20.27
N PRO A 116 14.04 0.18 19.27
CA PRO A 116 12.61 0.30 18.99
C PRO A 116 12.03 -1.09 18.72
N ARG A 117 10.83 -1.38 19.25
CA ARG A 117 10.11 -2.60 18.85
C ARG A 117 9.57 -2.38 17.43
N PHE A 118 9.94 -3.27 16.51
CA PHE A 118 9.41 -3.29 15.16
C PHE A 118 8.32 -4.36 15.04
N GLY A 119 7.39 -4.19 14.11
CA GLY A 119 6.33 -5.16 13.88
C GLY A 119 5.15 -5.06 14.85
N VAL A 120 4.35 -6.12 14.89
CA VAL A 120 3.10 -6.21 15.67
C VAL A 120 3.31 -7.12 16.88
N CYS A 121 2.77 -6.68 18.02
CA CYS A 121 2.75 -7.43 19.27
C CYS A 121 1.92 -8.72 19.10
N PRO A 122 2.41 -9.91 19.49
CA PRO A 122 1.67 -11.17 19.36
C PRO A 122 0.26 -11.13 19.95
N GLU A 123 0.10 -10.50 21.10
CA GLU A 123 -1.18 -10.34 21.79
C GLU A 123 -2.18 -9.50 20.97
N ASP A 124 -1.70 -8.48 20.23
CA ASP A 124 -2.55 -7.69 19.36
C ASP A 124 -2.91 -8.47 18.07
N ALA A 125 -1.99 -9.28 17.55
CA ALA A 125 -2.28 -10.18 16.43
C ALA A 125 -3.33 -11.24 16.82
N GLU A 126 -3.23 -11.82 18.01
CA GLU A 126 -4.20 -12.79 18.54
C GLU A 126 -5.59 -12.17 18.68
N ARG A 127 -5.69 -10.96 19.25
CA ARG A 127 -6.96 -10.23 19.34
C ARG A 127 -7.63 -10.02 17.98
N VAL A 128 -6.84 -9.64 16.97
CA VAL A 128 -7.39 -9.45 15.63
C VAL A 128 -7.79 -10.78 14.97
N ALA A 129 -7.04 -11.86 15.21
CA ALA A 129 -7.42 -13.20 14.75
C ALA A 129 -8.74 -13.67 15.39
N GLU A 130 -8.95 -13.39 16.67
CA GLU A 130 -10.20 -13.69 17.37
C GLU A 130 -11.39 -12.94 16.77
N ILE A 131 -11.23 -11.65 16.45
CA ILE A 131 -12.28 -10.85 15.78
C ILE A 131 -12.68 -11.52 14.47
N PHE A 132 -11.71 -11.88 13.63
CA PHE A 132 -12.00 -12.61 12.41
C PHE A 132 -12.72 -13.94 12.67
N GLY A 133 -12.41 -14.65 13.76
CA GLY A 133 -13.04 -15.92 14.12
C GLY A 133 -14.46 -15.83 14.69
N GLN A 134 -14.96 -14.64 15.02
CA GLN A 134 -16.31 -14.43 15.58
C GLN A 134 -17.41 -14.33 14.51
N ASP A 135 -17.03 -14.05 13.26
CA ASP A 135 -17.94 -13.75 12.15
C ASP A 135 -18.04 -14.90 11.11
N GLY A 136 -17.67 -16.13 11.52
CA GLY A 136 -17.70 -17.36 10.71
C GLY A 136 -18.81 -18.35 11.08
#